data_AF-A0A522YFX1-F1
#
_entry.id   AF-A0A522YFX1-F1
#
_cell.length_a   1.000
_cell.length_b   1.000
_cell.length_c   1.000
_cell.angle_alpha   90.00
_cell.angle_beta   90.00
_cell.angle_gamma   90.00
#
_symmetry.space_group_name_H-M   'P 1'
#
loop_
_entity.id
_entity.type
_entity.pdbx_description
1 polymer ?
#
loop_
_entity_poly.entity_id
_entity_poly.type
_entity_poly.pdbx_seq_one_letter_code
_entity_poly.pdbx_strand_id
1 'polypeptide(L)'
;MKVLVCLPADKPRTKDLLAAASRLAAGLSAPLSIVHVYPASWSAAPAGGPAAWHLRTDDPAPALKNFLRLHRITHVVLAPEACGAWGRTLRETGKVVPL
;
A
#
# COMPACT_ATOMS: atom_id res chain seq x y z
N MET A 1 12.92 4.79 9.01
CA MET A 1 12.05 5.07 7.83
C MET A 1 11.35 3.78 7.44
N LYS A 2 10.13 3.81 6.91
CA LYS A 2 9.40 2.60 6.48
C LYS A 2 8.71 2.83 5.14
N VAL A 3 8.75 1.83 4.27
CA VAL A 3 8.09 1.85 2.96
C VAL A 3 6.89 0.93 3.00
N LEU A 4 5.72 1.42 2.57
CA LEU A 4 4.51 0.62 2.42
C LEU A 4 4.12 0.53 0.95
N VAL A 5 3.78 -0.68 0.49
CA VAL A 5 3.13 -0.90 -0.80
C VAL A 5 1.66 -1.13 -0.59
N CYS A 6 0.81 -0.36 -1.25
CA CYS A 6 -0.63 -0.58 -1.23
C CYS A 6 -1.08 -1.26 -2.51
N LEU A 7 -1.70 -2.43 -2.38
CA LEU A 7 -2.13 -3.27 -3.48
C LEU A 7 -3.66 -3.42 -3.46
N PRO A 8 -4.38 -2.96 -4.49
CA PRO A 8 -5.77 -3.35 -4.66
C PRO A 8 -5.86 -4.86 -4.95
N ALA A 9 -6.76 -5.54 -4.26
CA ALA A 9 -6.87 -7.00 -4.30
C ALA A 9 -7.27 -7.59 -5.67
N ASP A 10 -7.85 -6.79 -6.56
CA ASP A 10 -8.44 -7.22 -7.82
C ASP A 10 -7.51 -7.05 -9.04
N LYS A 11 -6.25 -6.62 -8.87
CA LYS A 11 -5.36 -6.27 -9.99
C LYS A 11 -4.13 -7.17 -10.16
N PRO A 12 -3.86 -7.63 -11.40
CA PRO A 12 -2.76 -8.56 -11.70
C PRO A 12 -1.36 -7.92 -11.79
N ARG A 13 -1.23 -6.59 -11.80
CA ARG A 13 0.06 -5.87 -11.96
C ARG A 13 0.87 -5.74 -10.66
N THR A 14 0.87 -6.78 -9.83
CA THR A 14 1.45 -6.77 -8.49
C THR A 14 2.97 -6.93 -8.49
N LYS A 15 3.53 -7.65 -9.47
CA LYS A 15 4.96 -8.04 -9.49
C LYS A 15 5.91 -6.86 -9.75
N ASP A 16 5.66 -6.06 -10.78
CA ASP A 16 6.54 -4.94 -11.13
C ASP A 16 6.53 -3.85 -10.04
N LEU A 17 5.35 -3.62 -9.46
CA LEU A 17 5.17 -2.71 -8.34
C LEU A 17 5.93 -3.16 -7.09
N LEU A 18 5.87 -4.44 -6.76
CA LEU A 18 6.65 -5.01 -5.65
C LEU A 18 8.16 -4.95 -5.92
N ALA A 19 8.59 -5.21 -7.15
CA ALA A 19 10.00 -5.10 -7.53
C ALA A 19 10.52 -3.67 -7.38
N ALA A 20 9.76 -2.68 -7.86
CA ALA A 20 10.11 -1.27 -7.73
C ALA A 20 10.08 -0.78 -6.28
N ALA A 21 9.08 -1.19 -5.49
CA ALA A 21 9.03 -0.87 -4.06
C ALA A 21 10.17 -1.51 -3.27
N SER A 22 10.56 -2.74 -3.63
CA SER A 22 11.72 -3.43 -3.04
C SER A 22 13.03 -2.68 -3.34
N ARG A 23 13.22 -2.23 -4.60
CA ARG A 23 14.37 -1.39 -4.97
C ARG A 23 14.40 -0.07 -4.19
N LEU A 24 13.26 0.59 -4.02
CA LEU A 24 13.15 1.81 -3.23
C LEU A 24 13.49 1.56 -1.75
N ALA A 25 12.93 0.50 -1.15
CA ALA A 25 13.20 0.13 0.23
C ALA A 25 14.69 -0.19 0.46
N ALA A 26 15.31 -0.93 -0.46
CA ALA A 26 16.75 -1.23 -0.43
C ALA A 26 17.60 0.04 -0.55
N GLY A 27 17.29 0.93 -1.50
CA GLY A 27 18.00 2.21 -1.66
C GLY A 27 17.88 3.13 -0.44
N LEU A 28 16.79 3.01 0.32
CA LEU A 28 16.57 3.77 1.56
C LEU A 28 17.04 3.04 2.83
N SER A 29 17.58 1.81 2.72
CA SER A 29 17.86 0.94 3.87
C SER A 29 16.68 0.86 4.86
N ALA A 30 15.47 0.71 4.33
CA ALA A 30 14.22 0.73 5.09
C ALA A 30 13.46 -0.60 4.94
N PRO A 31 12.74 -1.05 5.98
CA PRO A 31 11.84 -2.20 5.86
C PRO A 31 10.70 -1.90 4.88
N LEU A 32 10.36 -2.92 4.08
CA LEU A 32 9.21 -2.95 3.19
C LEU A 32 8.04 -3.64 3.89
N SER A 33 6.87 -3.01 3.87
CA SER A 33 5.60 -3.60 4.29
C SER A 33 4.63 -3.61 3.12
N ILE A 34 3.73 -4.59 3.10
CA ILE A 34 2.71 -4.73 2.05
C ILE A 34 1.35 -4.64 2.72
N VAL A 35 0.44 -3.86 2.15
CA VAL A 35 -0.98 -3.88 2.51
C VAL A 35 -1.82 -4.22 1.28
N HIS A 36 -2.61 -5.27 1.39
CA HIS A 36 -3.66 -5.57 0.43
C HIS A 36 -4.95 -4.90 0.89
N VAL A 37 -5.59 -4.18 -0.03
CA VAL A 37 -6.82 -3.46 0.23
C VAL A 37 -7.95 -4.14 -0.54
N TYR A 38 -8.98 -4.57 0.20
CA TYR A 38 -10.14 -5.29 -0.30
C TYR A 38 -11.41 -4.47 -0.04
N PRO A 39 -12.45 -4.62 -0.87
CA PRO A 39 -13.80 -4.15 -0.52
C PRO A 39 -14.25 -4.72 0.83
N ALA A 40 -15.12 -4.02 1.55
CA ALA A 40 -15.61 -4.48 2.85
C ALA A 40 -16.38 -5.82 2.74
N SER A 41 -17.03 -6.04 1.60
CA SER A 41 -17.76 -7.27 1.28
C SER A 41 -16.87 -8.48 0.93
N TRP A 42 -15.55 -8.31 0.87
CA TRP A 42 -14.63 -9.38 0.52
C TRP A 42 -14.60 -10.50 1.58
N SER A 43 -14.98 -11.71 1.17
CA SER A 43 -15.10 -12.88 2.04
C SER A 43 -14.03 -13.95 1.81
N ALA A 44 -13.32 -13.90 0.68
CA ALA A 44 -12.31 -14.90 0.37
C ALA A 44 -11.08 -14.76 1.28
N ALA A 45 -10.37 -15.87 1.48
CA ALA A 45 -9.11 -15.86 2.20
C ALA A 45 -8.13 -14.88 1.54
N PRO A 46 -7.44 -14.04 2.32
CA PRO A 46 -6.46 -13.12 1.75
C PRO A 46 -5.37 -13.90 1.00
N ALA A 47 -5.16 -13.55 -0.27
CA ALA A 47 -4.00 -14.02 -1.02
C ALA A 47 -2.78 -13.22 -0.56
N GLY A 48 -1.82 -13.85 0.13
CA GLY A 48 -0.61 -13.18 0.60
C GLY A 48 0.25 -14.05 1.51
N GLY A 49 1.56 -13.78 1.54
CA GLY A 49 2.50 -14.43 2.46
C GLY A 49 2.41 -13.88 3.89
N PRO A 50 3.10 -14.50 4.86
CA PRO A 50 2.95 -14.23 6.31
C PRO A 50 3.32 -12.81 6.79
N ALA A 51 3.75 -11.91 5.91
CA ALA A 51 4.18 -10.55 6.24
C ALA A 51 3.30 -9.45 5.61
N ALA A 52 2.15 -9.80 5.05
CA ALA A 52 1.24 -8.85 4.42
C ALA A 52 0.11 -8.44 5.37
N TRP A 53 -0.20 -7.14 5.38
CA TRP A 53 -1.37 -6.59 6.06
C TRP A 53 -2.57 -6.68 5.12
N HIS A 54 -3.76 -6.87 5.69
CA HIS A 54 -4.99 -6.96 4.94
C HIS A 54 -6.00 -5.96 5.49
N LEU A 55 -6.44 -5.04 4.64
CA LEU A 55 -7.38 -3.98 4.99
C LEU A 55 -8.67 -4.18 4.18
N ARG A 56 -9.79 -4.41 4.87
CA ARG A 56 -11.11 -4.49 4.25
C ARG A 56 -11.86 -3.19 4.49
N THR A 57 -12.18 -2.46 3.44
CA THR A 57 -12.86 -1.16 3.53
C THR A 57 -13.42 -0.75 2.18
N ASP A 58 -14.59 -0.12 2.18
CA ASP A 58 -15.13 0.56 0.99
C ASP A 58 -14.61 2.01 0.89
N ASP A 59 -13.97 2.52 1.96
CA ASP A 59 -13.32 3.82 1.99
C ASP A 59 -11.80 3.67 2.31
N PRO A 60 -10.99 3.34 1.29
CA PRO A 60 -9.57 3.00 1.46
C PRO A 60 -8.68 4.19 1.81
N ALA A 61 -9.01 5.39 1.37
CA ALA A 61 -8.17 6.57 1.57
C ALA A 61 -8.00 6.98 3.05
N PRO A 62 -9.05 7.19 3.86
CA PRO A 62 -8.92 7.52 5.27
C PRO A 62 -8.40 6.35 6.10
N ALA A 63 -8.78 5.11 5.75
CA ALA A 63 -8.28 3.92 6.43
C ALA A 63 -6.76 3.77 6.26
N LEU A 64 -6.24 3.94 5.03
CA LEU A 64 -4.81 3.96 4.77
C LEU A 64 -4.14 5.14 5.48
N LYS A 65 -4.71 6.35 5.46
CA LYS A 65 -4.17 7.52 6.19
C LYS A 65 -3.95 7.22 7.68
N ASN A 66 -4.93 6.61 8.33
CA ASN A 66 -4.81 6.22 9.74
C ASN A 66 -3.73 5.13 9.93
N PHE A 67 -3.70 4.13 9.04
CA PHE A 67 -2.69 3.07 9.06
C PHE A 67 -1.26 3.62 8.94
N LEU A 68 -1.02 4.55 8.01
CA LEU A 68 0.29 5.19 7.83
C LEU A 68 0.75 5.89 9.12
N ARG A 69 -0.16 6.63 9.76
CA ARG A 69 0.09 7.35 11.01
C ARG A 69 0.42 6.38 12.15
N LEU A 70 -0.40 5.35 12.36
CA LEU A 70 -0.22 4.38 13.44
C LEU A 70 1.10 3.61 13.31
N HIS A 71 1.47 3.20 12.10
CA HIS A 71 2.67 2.40 11.87
C HIS A 71 3.94 3.23 11.57
N ARG A 72 3.81 4.57 11.58
CA ARG A 72 4.87 5.53 11.25
C ARG A 72 5.51 5.26 9.88
N ILE A 73 4.66 5.01 8.89
CA ILE A 73 5.08 4.83 7.49
C ILE A 73 5.43 6.19 6.89
N THR A 74 6.58 6.27 6.21
CA THR A 74 7.12 7.53 5.68
C THR A 74 7.07 7.61 4.16
N HIS A 75 7.06 6.46 3.48
CA HIS A 75 6.98 6.36 2.03
C HIS A 75 5.88 5.38 1.64
N VAL A 76 5.08 5.77 0.66
CA VAL A 76 3.99 4.94 0.14
C VAL A 76 4.17 4.76 -1.36
N VAL A 77 4.14 3.51 -1.77
CA VAL A 77 4.15 3.10 -3.16
C VAL A 77 2.76 2.62 -3.52
N LEU A 78 2.15 3.27 -4.51
CA LEU A 78 0.80 2.96 -4.99
C LEU A 78 0.87 2.44 -6.41
N ALA A 79 0.01 1.46 -6.72
CA ALA A 79 -0.27 1.11 -8.10
C ALA A 79 -0.82 2.34 -8.86
N PRO A 80 -0.52 2.52 -10.16
CA PRO A 80 -1.04 3.63 -10.97
C PRO A 80 -2.56 3.80 -10.83
N GLU A 81 -3.29 2.67 -10.80
CA GLU A 81 -4.74 2.60 -10.69
C GLU A 81 -5.24 3.07 -9.31
N ALA A 82 -4.44 2.86 -8.25
CA ALA A 82 -4.70 3.33 -6.89
C ALA A 82 -4.26 4.79 -6.67
N CYS A 83 -3.40 5.32 -7.53
CA CYS A 83 -2.83 6.65 -7.41
C CYS A 83 -3.86 7.78 -7.55
N GLY A 84 -5.00 7.51 -8.18
CA GLY A 84 -6.12 8.46 -8.30
C GLY A 84 -6.75 8.80 -6.95
N ALA A 85 -7.78 8.06 -6.54
CA ALA A 85 -8.54 8.38 -5.33
C ALA A 85 -7.69 8.27 -4.05
N TRP A 86 -6.80 7.27 -3.94
CA TRP A 86 -6.02 7.07 -2.71
C TRP A 86 -4.82 8.01 -2.67
N GLY A 87 -4.12 8.16 -3.80
CA GLY A 87 -2.91 8.98 -3.88
C GLY A 87 -3.15 10.45 -3.54
N ARG A 88 -4.30 11.03 -3.90
CA ARG A 88 -4.64 12.41 -3.50
C ARG A 88 -4.70 12.59 -1.98
N THR A 89 -5.42 11.72 -1.28
CA THR A 89 -5.58 11.79 0.18
C THR A 89 -4.30 11.44 0.93
N LEU A 90 -3.48 10.53 0.40
CA LEU A 90 -2.26 10.07 1.08
C LEU A 90 -1.08 11.05 0.95
N ARG A 91 -1.06 11.90 -0.09
CA ARG A 91 -0.03 12.95 -0.28
C ARG A 91 0.04 13.95 0.88
N GLU A 92 -1.07 14.16 1.59
CA GLU A 92 -1.10 15.03 2.78
C GLU A 92 -0.37 14.43 3.99
N THR A 93 -0.12 13.12 3.98
CA THR A 93 0.32 12.37 5.18
C THR A 93 1.74 11.83 5.04
N GLY A 94 2.30 11.80 3.83
CA GLY A 94 3.66 11.30 3.58
C GLY A 94 4.09 11.45 2.12
N LYS A 95 5.30 10.98 1.82
CA LYS A 95 5.83 10.98 0.45
C LYS A 95 5.20 9.82 -0.34
N VAL A 96 4.26 10.16 -1.23
CA VAL A 96 3.66 9.22 -2.18
C VAL A 96 4.54 9.17 -3.42
N VAL A 97 5.05 7.99 -3.75
CA VAL A 97 5.83 7.73 -4.97
C VAL A 97 4.89 7.06 -5.98
N PRO A 98 4.43 7.78 -7.02
CA PRO A 98 3.76 7.14 -8.14
C PRO A 98 4.79 6.33 -8.93
N LEU A 99 4.43 5.11 -9.30
CA LEU A 99 5.19 4.27 -10.22
C LEU A 99 4.35 3.98 -11.46
#